data_AF-A0A2G4SLB7-F1
#
_entry.id   AF-A0A2G4SLB7-F1
#
_cell.length_a   1.000
_cell.length_b   1.000
_cell.length_c   1.000
_cell.angle_alpha   90.00
_cell.angle_beta   90.00
_cell.angle_gamma   90.00
#
_symmetry.space_group_name_H-M   'P 1'
#
loop_
_entity.id
_entity.type
_entity.pdbx_description
1 polymer ?
#
loop_
_entity_poly.entity_id
_entity_poly.type
_entity_poly.pdbx_seq_one_letter_code
_entity_poly.pdbx_strand_id
1 'polypeptide(L)'
;MSRLKSKYSDSFNDQFSSTEEEEDVDVADQYDSGVIRCICDDPSDDGFTIQCEHCLDWQHASCVNVKRNRIPKHYLCDRCSRLIKKKRPTDIQNRRRNLQESKLLIKGKLSYDIPESIFNYKKL
;
A
#
# COMPACT_ATOMS: atom_id res chain seq x y z
N MET A 1 -13.69 66.61 12.79
CA MET A 1 -12.55 67.18 13.56
C MET A 1 -12.30 66.29 14.76
N SER A 2 -11.03 66.14 15.12
CA SER A 2 -10.42 64.91 15.63
C SER A 2 -10.31 64.80 17.17
N ARG A 3 -10.34 63.54 17.64
CA ARG A 3 -9.58 62.90 18.75
C ARG A 3 -9.75 63.42 20.21
N LEU A 4 -9.92 62.49 21.16
CA LEU A 4 -8.82 61.96 21.99
C LEU A 4 -9.29 60.84 22.96
N LYS A 5 -8.45 59.81 23.11
CA LYS A 5 -8.53 58.66 24.03
C LYS A 5 -8.04 59.06 25.43
N SER A 6 -8.61 58.51 26.51
CA SER A 6 -7.88 58.32 27.78
C SER A 6 -8.67 57.55 28.86
N LYS A 7 -8.06 56.46 29.36
CA LYS A 7 -8.10 55.88 30.73
C LYS A 7 -9.42 55.30 31.24
N TYR A 8 -9.42 54.03 31.66
CA TYR A 8 -9.40 53.63 33.09
C TYR A 8 -9.37 52.09 33.26
N SER A 9 -8.98 51.67 34.45
CA SER A 9 -8.68 50.33 34.96
C SER A 9 -9.91 49.53 35.46
N ASP A 10 -9.75 48.21 35.39
CA ASP A 10 -10.16 47.12 36.29
C ASP A 10 -11.63 46.81 36.67
N SER A 11 -11.85 45.48 36.66
CA SER A 11 -12.72 44.65 37.50
C SER A 11 -14.19 44.40 37.11
N PHE A 12 -14.45 43.10 36.83
CA PHE A 12 -15.51 42.24 37.41
C PHE A 12 -16.97 42.71 37.26
N ASN A 13 -17.94 41.93 36.78
CA ASN A 13 -18.19 40.51 36.98
C ASN A 13 -19.36 40.04 36.07
N ASP A 14 -19.33 38.74 35.75
CA ASP A 14 -20.39 37.82 35.26
C ASP A 14 -21.76 38.36 34.83
N GLN A 15 -22.19 37.97 33.62
CA GLN A 15 -23.32 37.03 33.47
C GLN A 15 -23.50 36.54 32.02
N PHE A 16 -23.09 35.29 31.81
CA PHE A 16 -23.74 34.26 30.97
C PHE A 16 -24.65 34.74 29.83
N SER A 17 -24.15 34.69 28.60
CA SER A 17 -24.99 34.44 27.43
C SER A 17 -24.14 33.85 26.31
N SER A 18 -24.38 32.56 26.06
CA SER A 18 -24.35 31.87 24.78
C SER A 18 -23.59 32.54 23.62
N THR A 19 -22.38 32.05 23.34
CA THR A 19 -22.03 31.59 21.99
C THR A 19 -20.99 30.47 22.15
N GLU A 20 -21.44 29.25 21.91
CA GLU A 20 -20.58 28.15 21.51
C GLU A 20 -19.97 28.56 20.16
N GLU A 21 -18.80 29.16 20.20
CA GLU A 21 -17.96 29.29 19.01
C GLU A 21 -17.24 27.96 18.86
N GLU A 22 -17.96 26.99 18.31
CA GLU A 22 -17.39 25.84 17.65
C GLU A 22 -16.56 26.39 16.49
N GLU A 23 -15.25 26.52 16.72
CA GLU A 23 -14.30 26.84 15.66
C GLU A 23 -14.31 25.65 14.67
N ASP A 24 -15.05 25.83 13.58
CA ASP A 24 -15.17 24.91 12.44
C ASP A 24 -13.77 24.58 11.92
N VAL A 25 -13.35 23.35 12.16
CA VAL A 25 -12.08 22.84 11.66
C VAL A 25 -12.30 22.56 10.17
N ASP A 26 -11.91 23.51 9.31
CA ASP A 26 -11.91 23.35 7.85
C ASP A 26 -11.06 22.13 7.45
N VAL A 27 -11.68 20.96 7.42
CA VAL A 27 -11.12 19.71 6.89
C VAL A 27 -11.63 19.55 5.45
N ALA A 28 -10.97 20.19 4.49
CA ALA A 28 -10.96 19.76 3.08
C ALA A 28 -10.06 20.68 2.23
N ASP A 29 -8.81 20.28 1.97
CA ASP A 29 -8.35 19.97 0.61
C ASP A 29 -6.85 19.62 0.61
N GLN A 30 -6.49 18.42 1.08
CA GLN A 30 -5.17 17.83 0.80
C GLN A 30 -5.24 16.90 -0.43
N TYR A 31 -6.13 17.16 -1.39
CA TYR A 31 -6.16 16.45 -2.67
C TYR A 31 -5.26 17.07 -3.74
N ASP A 32 -4.38 18.02 -3.38
CA ASP A 32 -3.38 18.49 -4.33
C ASP A 32 -2.23 17.49 -4.47
N SER A 33 -2.51 16.42 -5.23
CA SER A 33 -1.50 15.49 -5.73
C SER A 33 -0.77 16.05 -6.96
N GLY A 34 -0.61 17.38 -7.06
CA GLY A 34 0.21 18.06 -8.06
C GLY A 34 1.73 17.96 -7.81
N VAL A 35 2.16 17.17 -6.82
CA VAL A 35 3.58 17.03 -6.48
C VAL A 35 4.26 16.00 -7.38
N ILE A 36 5.38 16.40 -7.99
CA ILE A 36 6.29 15.49 -8.71
C ILE A 36 7.16 14.77 -7.67
N ARG A 37 6.91 13.48 -7.48
CA ARG A 37 7.70 12.60 -6.62
C ARG A 37 8.32 11.49 -7.45
N CYS A 38 9.40 11.85 -8.15
CA CYS A 38 10.13 10.93 -9.02
C CYS A 38 11.27 10.19 -8.32
N ILE A 39 11.72 9.08 -8.91
CA ILE A 39 12.86 8.27 -8.44
C ILE A 39 14.22 8.93 -8.72
N CYS A 40 14.24 10.00 -9.52
CA CYS A 40 15.42 10.82 -9.77
C CYS A 40 15.61 11.92 -8.71
N ASP A 41 14.72 12.00 -7.72
CA ASP A 41 14.68 13.01 -6.65
C ASP A 41 14.58 14.47 -7.12
N ASP A 42 14.39 14.69 -8.43
CA ASP A 42 14.14 16.01 -9.00
C ASP A 42 12.62 16.29 -9.08
N PRO A 43 12.10 17.32 -8.40
CA PRO A 43 10.70 17.73 -8.47
C PRO A 43 10.39 18.62 -9.69
N SER A 44 11.36 18.91 -10.56
CA SER A 44 11.14 19.70 -11.77
C SER A 44 10.18 19.01 -12.74
N ASP A 45 9.47 19.77 -13.58
CA ASP A 45 8.67 19.21 -14.69
C ASP A 45 9.49 19.27 -15.98
N ASP A 46 9.75 18.10 -16.58
CA ASP A 46 10.46 17.97 -17.87
C ASP A 46 9.54 18.13 -19.08
N GLY A 47 8.26 18.46 -18.84
CA GLY A 47 7.21 18.60 -19.85
C GLY A 47 6.64 17.26 -20.33
N PHE A 48 7.09 16.13 -19.77
CA PHE A 48 6.51 14.82 -20.05
C PHE A 48 6.47 13.94 -18.79
N THR A 49 5.50 14.26 -17.94
CA THR A 49 5.20 13.53 -16.70
C THR A 49 3.99 12.62 -16.85
N ILE A 50 3.87 11.65 -15.96
CA ILE A 50 2.76 10.70 -15.87
C ILE A 50 2.32 10.51 -14.42
N GLN A 51 1.01 10.51 -14.19
CA GLN A 51 0.41 10.41 -12.86
C GLN A 51 0.09 8.96 -12.48
N CYS A 52 0.46 8.57 -11.26
CA CYS A 52 0.10 7.27 -10.70
C CYS A 52 -1.38 7.21 -10.28
N GLU A 53 -2.14 6.21 -10.71
CA GLU A 53 -3.57 6.09 -10.37
C GLU A 53 -3.85 5.77 -8.89
N HIS A 54 -2.86 5.25 -8.16
CA HIS A 54 -3.07 4.82 -6.78
C HIS A 54 -2.65 5.86 -5.74
N CYS A 55 -1.49 6.48 -5.92
CA CYS A 55 -0.95 7.46 -4.99
C CYS A 55 -1.00 8.89 -5.52
N LEU A 56 -1.48 9.07 -6.76
CA LEU A 56 -1.66 10.36 -7.44
C LEU A 56 -0.38 11.21 -7.63
N ASP A 57 0.78 10.78 -7.11
CA ASP A 57 2.11 11.36 -7.39
C ASP A 57 2.43 11.39 -8.91
N TRP A 58 3.05 12.48 -9.35
CA TRP A 58 3.61 12.63 -10.69
C TRP A 58 5.06 12.16 -10.78
N GLN A 59 5.43 11.58 -11.92
CA GLN A 59 6.80 11.13 -12.22
C GLN A 59 7.15 11.48 -13.66
N HIS A 60 8.43 11.73 -13.95
CA HIS A 60 8.89 11.84 -15.33
C HIS A 60 8.70 10.52 -16.06
N ALA A 61 8.04 10.57 -17.21
CA ALA A 61 7.83 9.40 -18.05
C ALA A 61 9.18 8.81 -18.52
N SER A 62 10.19 9.66 -18.72
CA SER A 62 11.58 9.26 -19.02
C SER A 62 12.19 8.38 -17.92
N CYS A 63 12.01 8.76 -16.65
CA CYS A 63 12.52 8.03 -15.49
C CYS A 63 11.84 6.68 -15.27
N VAL A 64 10.59 6.53 -15.72
CA VAL A 64 9.80 5.29 -15.55
C VAL A 64 9.63 4.50 -16.84
N ASN A 65 10.47 4.76 -17.85
CA ASN A 65 10.49 4.08 -19.15
C ASN A 65 9.17 4.15 -19.94
N VAL A 66 8.34 5.16 -19.70
CA VAL A 66 7.13 5.45 -20.47
C VAL A 66 7.50 6.31 -21.67
N LYS A 67 7.18 5.81 -22.87
CA LYS A 67 7.44 6.51 -24.14
C LYS A 67 6.15 7.17 -24.63
N ARG A 68 6.26 8.32 -25.32
CA ARG A 68 5.11 9.03 -25.93
C ARG A 68 4.27 8.15 -26.86
N ASN A 69 4.90 7.20 -27.56
CA ASN A 69 4.22 6.29 -28.47
C ASN A 69 3.51 5.11 -27.76
N ARG A 70 3.72 4.92 -26.46
CA ARG A 70 3.22 3.78 -25.69
C ARG A 70 2.90 4.18 -24.25
N ILE A 71 1.91 5.07 -24.11
CA ILE A 71 1.40 5.50 -22.81
C ILE A 71 0.37 4.47 -22.33
N PRO A 72 0.58 3.83 -21.15
CA PRO A 72 -0.40 2.91 -20.60
C PRO A 72 -1.65 3.67 -20.16
N LYS A 73 -2.84 3.06 -20.33
CA LYS A 73 -4.10 3.62 -19.83
C LYS A 73 -4.14 3.71 -18.31
N HIS A 74 -3.60 2.68 -17.66
CA HIS A 74 -3.51 2.57 -16.20
C HIS A 74 -2.04 2.54 -15.80
N TYR A 75 -1.57 3.62 -15.17
CA TYR A 75 -0.19 3.73 -14.70
C TYR A 75 -0.10 3.60 -13.18
N LEU A 76 0.83 2.76 -12.73
CA LEU A 76 1.16 2.58 -11.33
C LEU A 76 2.65 2.76 -11.14
N CYS A 77 3.04 3.61 -10.20
CA CYS A 77 4.43 3.78 -9.81
C CYS A 77 5.02 2.48 -9.26
N ASP A 78 6.35 2.38 -9.20
CA ASP A 78 7.02 1.17 -8.74
C ASP A 78 6.63 0.78 -7.29
N ARG A 79 6.41 1.77 -6.42
CA ARG A 79 5.91 1.54 -5.05
C ARG A 79 4.53 0.88 -5.07
N CYS A 80 3.59 1.44 -5.81
CA CYS A 80 2.22 0.93 -5.90
C CYS A 80 2.15 -0.43 -6.61
N SER A 81 2.94 -0.63 -7.67
CA SER A 81 3.02 -1.91 -8.39
C SER A 81 3.48 -3.06 -7.48
N ARG A 82 4.46 -2.80 -6.60
CA ARG A 82 4.96 -3.80 -5.64
C ARG A 82 3.92 -4.21 -4.61
N LEU A 83 3.05 -3.28 -4.17
CA LEU A 83 1.99 -3.58 -3.21
C LEU A 83 0.93 -4.53 -3.78
N ILE A 84 0.57 -4.36 -5.07
CA ILE A 84 -0.43 -5.21 -5.73
C ILE A 84 0.13 -6.61 -6.03
N LYS A 85 1.40 -6.71 -6.46
CA LYS A 85 2.03 -8.01 -6.81
C LYS A 85 2.15 -8.98 -5.62
N LYS A 86 2.25 -8.47 -4.39
CA LYS A 86 2.36 -9.31 -3.18
C LYS A 86 1.07 -10.02 -2.79
N LYS A 87 -0.09 -9.60 -3.32
CA LYS A 87 -1.40 -10.20 -3.02
C LYS A 87 -1.77 -11.38 -3.94
N ARG A 88 -0.86 -11.88 -4.80
CA ARG A 88 -1.19 -13.03 -5.64
C ARG A 88 -1.44 -14.26 -4.76
N PRO A 89 -2.59 -14.93 -4.91
CA PRO A 89 -2.98 -16.01 -4.02
C PRO A 89 -2.00 -17.16 -4.13
N THR A 90 -1.51 -17.61 -2.98
CA THR A 90 -0.61 -18.75 -2.79
C THR A 90 -1.24 -20.09 -3.18
N ASP A 91 -2.43 -20.11 -3.77
CA ASP A 91 -3.23 -21.32 -3.96
C ASP A 91 -2.55 -22.35 -4.87
N ILE A 92 -1.92 -21.91 -5.96
CA ILE A 92 -1.21 -22.81 -6.88
C ILE A 92 0.09 -23.33 -6.24
N GLN A 93 0.79 -22.50 -5.46
CA GLN A 93 2.03 -22.89 -4.78
C GLN A 93 1.76 -23.82 -3.60
N ASN A 94 0.72 -23.55 -2.82
CA ASN A 94 0.27 -24.38 -1.70
C ASN A 94 -0.24 -25.72 -2.21
N ARG A 95 -1.01 -25.77 -3.32
CA ARG A 95 -1.44 -27.03 -3.93
C ARG A 95 -0.26 -27.89 -4.39
N ARG A 96 0.79 -27.28 -4.99
CA ARG A 96 2.02 -27.99 -5.36
C ARG A 96 2.78 -28.53 -4.13
N ARG A 97 2.94 -27.72 -3.07
CA ARG A 97 3.58 -28.14 -1.82
C ARG A 97 2.83 -29.30 -1.16
N ASN A 98 1.51 -29.19 -1.05
CA ASN A 98 0.65 -30.21 -0.44
C ASN A 98 0.66 -31.52 -1.25
N LEU A 99 0.69 -31.45 -2.59
CA LEU A 99 0.84 -32.62 -3.46
C LEU A 99 2.23 -33.29 -3.33
N GLN A 100 3.26 -32.49 -3.03
CA GLN A 100 4.62 -33.00 -2.85
C GLN A 100 4.78 -33.66 -1.47
N GLU A 101 4.24 -33.04 -0.41
CA GLU A 101 4.15 -33.61 0.93
C GLU A 101 3.33 -34.90 0.95
N SER A 102 2.18 -34.96 0.27
CA SER A 102 1.37 -36.18 0.19
C SER A 102 2.09 -37.32 -0.53
N LYS A 103 2.84 -37.03 -1.60
CA LYS A 103 3.68 -38.02 -2.30
C LYS A 103 4.81 -38.54 -1.42
N LEU A 104 5.43 -37.70 -0.59
CA LEU A 104 6.48 -38.11 0.35
C LEU A 104 5.93 -39.00 1.46
N LEU A 105 4.74 -38.69 1.99
CA LEU A 105 4.04 -39.51 2.98
C LEU A 105 3.67 -40.90 2.44
N ILE A 106 3.22 -40.98 1.18
CA ILE A 106 2.90 -42.27 0.54
C ILE A 106 4.18 -43.09 0.31
N LYS A 107 5.29 -42.48 -0.12
CA LYS A 107 6.59 -43.17 -0.26
C LYS A 107 7.14 -43.69 1.08
N GLY A 108 6.95 -42.94 2.17
CA GLY A 108 7.32 -43.38 3.52
C GLY A 108 6.52 -44.59 4.00
N LYS A 109 5.21 -44.66 3.69
CA LYS A 109 4.36 -45.82 4.03
C LYS A 109 4.58 -47.06 3.14
N LEU A 110 5.15 -46.88 1.95
CA LEU A 110 5.52 -47.98 1.04
C LEU A 110 6.92 -48.56 1.32
N SER A 111 7.70 -47.95 2.22
CA SER A 111 9.08 -48.38 2.54
C SER A 111 9.24 -48.98 3.94
N TYR A 112 8.22 -48.89 4.80
CA TYR A 112 8.17 -49.58 6.08
C TYR A 112 7.09 -50.66 6.03
N ASP A 113 7.53 -51.90 6.25
CA ASP A 113 6.76 -53.13 6.49
C ASP A 113 6.33 -53.98 5.28
N ILE A 114 7.31 -54.62 4.63
CA ILE A 114 7.23 -56.07 4.36
C ILE A 114 8.55 -56.71 4.83
N PRO A 115 8.62 -57.31 6.03
CA PRO A 115 9.76 -58.15 6.38
C PRO A 115 9.77 -59.40 5.49
N GLU A 116 10.92 -59.71 4.86
CA GLU A 116 11.17 -60.88 4.00
C GLU A 116 11.10 -62.24 4.73
N SER A 117 10.34 -62.38 5.82
CA SER A 117 10.34 -63.57 6.69
C SER A 117 9.13 -64.49 6.55
N ILE A 118 8.24 -64.30 5.57
CA ILE A 118 7.03 -65.16 5.41
C ILE A 118 7.21 -66.25 4.32
N PHE A 119 8.34 -66.28 3.60
CA PHE A 119 8.54 -67.25 2.50
C PHE A 119 9.19 -68.60 2.90
N ASN A 120 9.19 -69.01 4.18
CA ASN A 120 9.83 -70.26 4.59
C ASN A 120 9.00 -71.15 5.53
N TYR A 121 7.73 -71.39 5.21
CA TYR A 121 6.96 -72.46 5.85
C TYR A 121 6.28 -73.37 4.82
N LYS A 122 7.10 -74.13 4.10
CA LYS A 122 6.75 -75.47 3.62
C LYS A 122 8.02 -76.28 3.35
N LYS A 123 8.62 -76.78 4.43
CA LYS A 123 9.48 -77.97 4.39
C LYS A 123 9.38 -78.70 5.72
N LEU A 124 8.37 -79.55 5.82
CA LEU A 124 8.38 -80.91 6.35
C LEU A 124 7.01 -81.54 6.05
#